data_AF-A0A8U7NTL1-F1
#
_entry.id   AF-A0A8U7NTL1-F1
#
_cell.length_a   1.000
_cell.length_b   1.000
_cell.length_c   1.000
_cell.angle_alpha   90.00
_cell.angle_beta   90.00
_cell.angle_gamma   90.00
#
_symmetry.space_group_name_H-M   'P 1'
#
loop_
_entity.id
_entity.type
_entity.pdbx_description
1 polymer ?
#
loop_
_entity_poly.entity_id
_entity_poly.type
_entity_poly.pdbx_seq_one_letter_code
_entity_poly.pdbx_strand_id
1 'polypeptide(L)'
;MTCASTGCPRCPQFQGVHSVRIPRGDATSPPRCPHPVLALAGWCPLSPAGAQTTQLLVQPTWTPPVLWDRVTLTCQGSATTAATTWYKDGQRWWQKEPDRFAVTESGTYQCDRPGTGLSPPMCISNDQLVLQVPAWALLEGDAVTLHCRGWRDSAVTGVQFYHEEKDLGGPLNGTELSLSPLQLLHGGRYRCGGWVESGPSLWWEKSAPMTVTVHGESPPPGLSPICVPAVPVANATISPGALAQPVRAGDPVTLRCSVQVGSAPVTFTWLHNGREVARGPLLELGDVHVGHSGTYQCVATNQLGQDGHCVFRGLSPELALTVTLRAHWDTGGVARGYWRVQKPRHGS
;
A
#
# COMPACT_ATOMS: atom_id res chain seq x y z
N MET A 1 -21.13 -48.08 -23.08
CA MET A 1 -21.64 -46.72 -23.32
C MET A 1 -20.47 -45.77 -23.23
N THR A 2 -20.15 -45.18 -24.37
CA THR A 2 -18.99 -44.34 -24.67
C THR A 2 -19.28 -42.88 -24.35
N CYS A 3 -18.35 -42.19 -23.70
CA CYS A 3 -18.21 -40.73 -23.74
C CYS A 3 -16.74 -40.46 -24.14
N ALA A 4 -16.42 -40.34 -25.42
CA ALA A 4 -16.53 -39.16 -26.28
C ALA A 4 -15.51 -38.07 -25.90
N SER A 5 -14.37 -38.13 -26.59
CA SER A 5 -13.30 -37.14 -26.63
C SER A 5 -13.71 -35.94 -27.50
N THR A 6 -13.90 -34.78 -26.89
CA THR A 6 -13.87 -33.45 -27.51
C THR A 6 -12.55 -32.80 -27.07
N GLY A 7 -11.57 -32.47 -27.89
CA GLY A 7 -11.63 -31.79 -29.18
C GLY A 7 -11.20 -30.34 -28.99
N CYS A 8 -9.89 -30.10 -28.77
CA CYS A 8 -9.34 -28.74 -28.64
C CYS A 8 -9.52 -27.96 -29.97
N PRO A 9 -10.04 -26.72 -29.95
CA PRO A 9 -10.07 -25.90 -31.16
C PRO A 9 -8.65 -25.44 -31.53
N ARG A 10 -8.30 -25.63 -32.81
CA ARG A 10 -7.05 -25.19 -33.43
C ARG A 10 -6.93 -23.67 -33.39
N CYS A 11 -5.77 -23.15 -32.99
CA CYS A 11 -5.40 -21.76 -33.23
C CYS A 11 -5.30 -21.48 -34.75
N PRO A 12 -5.79 -20.33 -35.25
CA PRO A 12 -5.60 -19.95 -36.64
C PRO A 12 -4.12 -19.64 -36.92
N GLN A 13 -3.57 -20.26 -37.96
CA GLN A 13 -2.28 -19.89 -38.56
C GLN A 13 -2.38 -18.47 -39.13
N PHE A 14 -1.55 -17.55 -38.62
CA PHE A 14 -1.21 -16.33 -39.34
C PHE A 14 -0.04 -16.62 -40.27
N GLN A 15 -0.33 -16.74 -41.57
CA GLN A 15 0.64 -16.52 -42.64
C GLN A 15 0.74 -15.02 -42.89
N GLY A 16 1.96 -14.48 -42.90
CA GLY A 16 2.20 -13.07 -43.24
C GLY A 16 3.60 -12.62 -42.90
N VAL A 17 4.58 -13.01 -43.72
CA VAL A 17 5.93 -12.43 -43.69
C VAL A 17 5.86 -11.07 -44.35
N HIS A 18 5.81 -10.00 -43.55
CA HIS A 18 6.17 -8.66 -43.99
C HIS A 18 7.46 -8.25 -43.28
N SER A 19 8.52 -8.14 -44.06
CA SER A 19 9.83 -7.62 -43.65
C SER A 19 9.69 -6.15 -43.25
N VAL A 20 9.57 -5.92 -41.94
CA VAL A 20 9.68 -4.57 -41.36
C VAL A 20 11.16 -4.17 -41.42
N ARG A 21 11.48 -3.14 -42.22
CA ARG A 21 12.79 -2.48 -42.16
C ARG A 21 12.92 -1.81 -40.79
N ILE A 22 13.87 -2.30 -40.00
CA ILE A 22 14.34 -1.65 -38.78
C ILE A 22 15.07 -0.36 -39.21
N PRO A 23 14.68 0.84 -38.73
CA PRO A 23 15.49 2.03 -38.90
C PRO A 23 16.80 1.83 -38.13
N ARG A 24 17.94 2.12 -38.75
CA ARG A 24 19.23 2.20 -38.06
C ARG A 24 19.12 3.28 -36.97
N GLY A 25 18.92 2.85 -35.73
CA GLY A 25 19.01 3.70 -34.56
C GLY A 25 20.48 3.95 -34.24
N ASP A 26 20.83 5.23 -34.12
CA ASP A 26 22.14 5.72 -33.74
C ASP A 26 22.68 5.05 -32.48
N ALA A 27 23.96 4.70 -32.53
CA ALA A 27 24.73 4.29 -31.39
C ALA A 27 24.95 5.50 -30.46
N THR A 28 24.17 5.64 -29.40
CA THR A 28 24.51 6.52 -28.27
C THR A 28 23.96 5.99 -26.95
N SER A 29 24.89 5.75 -26.02
CA SER A 29 24.77 5.30 -24.62
C SER A 29 24.51 3.80 -24.34
N PRO A 30 25.27 3.18 -23.42
CA PRO A 30 25.01 1.81 -22.96
C PRO A 30 23.66 1.72 -22.23
N PRO A 31 23.01 0.55 -22.22
CA PRO A 31 21.74 0.37 -21.51
C PRO A 31 21.95 0.66 -20.02
N ARG A 32 21.29 1.69 -19.51
CA ARG A 32 21.22 1.96 -18.07
C ARG A 32 20.46 0.83 -17.40
N CYS A 33 20.85 0.49 -16.17
CA CYS A 33 20.17 -0.53 -15.36
C CYS A 33 18.65 -0.29 -15.41
N PRO A 34 17.85 -1.21 -15.97
CA PRO A 34 16.42 -1.05 -15.97
C PRO A 34 15.91 -1.01 -14.53
N HIS A 35 14.86 -0.21 -14.29
CA HIS A 35 14.17 -0.22 -13.01
C HIS A 35 13.76 -1.66 -12.64
N PRO A 36 13.86 -2.07 -11.36
CA PRO A 36 13.25 -3.32 -10.93
C PRO A 36 11.73 -3.16 -11.04
N VAL A 37 11.16 -3.56 -12.18
CA VAL A 37 9.73 -3.83 -12.27
C VAL A 37 9.55 -5.21 -11.64
N LEU A 38 9.17 -5.22 -10.36
CA LEU A 38 8.65 -6.43 -9.74
C LEU A 38 7.42 -6.84 -10.53
N ALA A 39 7.54 -7.94 -11.28
CA ALA A 39 6.40 -8.66 -11.76
C ALA A 39 5.60 -9.09 -10.52
N LEU A 40 4.36 -8.60 -10.40
CA LEU A 40 3.42 -9.13 -9.43
C LEU A 40 3.33 -10.64 -9.68
N ALA A 41 3.81 -11.42 -8.71
CA ALA A 41 3.67 -12.87 -8.74
C ALA A 41 2.18 -13.20 -8.72
N GLY A 42 1.62 -13.49 -9.90
CA GLY A 42 0.33 -14.15 -10.02
C GLY A 42 0.40 -15.47 -9.26
N TRP A 43 -0.59 -15.70 -8.41
CA TRP A 43 -0.64 -16.87 -7.53
C TRP A 43 -0.68 -18.15 -8.37
N CYS A 44 0.43 -18.87 -8.44
CA CYS A 44 0.42 -20.27 -8.82
C CYS A 44 0.04 -21.11 -7.58
N PRO A 45 -0.95 -22.02 -7.69
CA PRO A 45 -1.35 -22.84 -6.56
C PRO A 45 -0.23 -23.82 -6.18
N LEU A 46 0.07 -23.86 -4.87
CA LEU A 46 0.65 -24.97 -4.10
C LEU A 46 1.69 -25.85 -4.83
N SER A 47 2.97 -25.53 -4.68
CA SER A 47 4.05 -26.54 -4.74
C SER A 47 4.29 -27.12 -3.34
N PRO A 48 4.38 -28.46 -3.19
CA PRO A 48 4.65 -29.10 -1.92
C PRO A 48 6.14 -28.99 -1.53
N ALA A 49 6.38 -28.88 -0.23
CA ALA A 49 7.61 -29.19 0.51
C ALA A 49 8.96 -28.72 -0.05
N GLY A 50 9.49 -27.63 0.53
CA GLY A 50 10.93 -27.50 0.84
C GLY A 50 11.92 -27.22 -0.31
N ALA A 51 11.48 -26.91 -1.52
CA ALA A 51 12.39 -26.47 -2.60
C ALA A 51 12.75 -24.98 -2.43
N GLN A 52 14.03 -24.66 -2.25
CA GLN A 52 14.52 -23.27 -2.28
C GLN A 52 14.53 -22.79 -3.73
N THR A 53 13.88 -21.67 -4.02
CA THR A 53 13.91 -21.04 -5.35
C THR A 53 15.32 -20.63 -5.73
N THR A 54 15.61 -20.54 -7.04
CA THR A 54 16.93 -20.10 -7.49
C THR A 54 17.14 -18.62 -7.12
N GLN A 55 18.19 -18.36 -6.36
CA GLN A 55 18.56 -17.01 -5.93
C GLN A 55 19.97 -16.67 -6.39
N LEU A 56 20.15 -15.42 -6.80
CA LEU A 56 21.45 -14.89 -7.18
C LEU A 56 21.97 -14.02 -6.04
N LEU A 57 23.02 -14.48 -5.36
CA LEU A 57 23.67 -13.74 -4.28
C LEU A 57 24.84 -12.94 -4.83
N VAL A 58 24.97 -11.71 -4.32
CA VAL A 58 26.07 -10.81 -4.66
C VAL A 58 26.88 -10.42 -3.44
N GLN A 59 28.19 -10.43 -3.62
CA GLN A 59 29.14 -9.93 -2.63
C GLN A 59 30.01 -8.85 -3.27
N PRO A 60 30.16 -7.66 -2.66
CA PRO A 60 29.52 -7.21 -1.42
C PRO A 60 28.00 -6.96 -1.56
N THR A 61 27.27 -6.89 -0.44
CA THR A 61 25.81 -6.80 -0.38
C THR A 61 25.29 -5.36 -0.56
N TRP A 62 25.70 -4.71 -1.64
CA TRP A 62 25.26 -3.36 -2.02
C TRP A 62 24.44 -3.41 -3.31
N THR A 63 23.39 -2.56 -3.39
CA THR A 63 22.53 -2.45 -4.56
C THR A 63 22.47 -1.01 -5.08
N PRO A 64 22.76 -0.75 -6.37
CA PRO A 64 23.32 -1.71 -7.32
C PRO A 64 24.80 -2.02 -6.96
N PRO A 65 25.25 -3.27 -7.19
CA PRO A 65 26.68 -3.59 -7.22
C PRO A 65 27.37 -2.82 -8.34
N VAL A 66 28.61 -2.42 -8.10
CA VAL A 66 29.40 -1.62 -9.05
C VAL A 66 30.59 -2.40 -9.58
N LEU A 67 30.87 -2.26 -10.87
CA LEU A 67 31.91 -3.03 -11.56
C LEU A 67 33.34 -2.73 -11.05
N TRP A 68 33.56 -1.55 -10.47
CA TRP A 68 34.85 -1.16 -9.90
C TRP A 68 35.09 -1.72 -8.50
N ASP A 69 34.11 -2.39 -7.89
CA ASP A 69 34.32 -3.22 -6.71
C ASP A 69 34.65 -4.67 -7.13
N ARG A 70 35.26 -5.45 -6.24
CA ARG A 70 35.45 -6.89 -6.46
C ARG A 70 34.13 -7.64 -6.26
N VAL A 71 33.25 -7.58 -7.26
CA VAL A 71 31.93 -8.21 -7.21
C VAL A 71 32.02 -9.69 -7.54
N THR A 72 31.42 -10.52 -6.69
CA THR A 72 31.28 -11.96 -6.90
C THR A 72 29.80 -12.32 -6.95
N LEU A 73 29.38 -13.02 -7.99
CA LEU A 73 28.04 -13.58 -8.12
C LEU A 73 28.08 -15.06 -7.75
N THR A 74 27.13 -15.49 -6.93
CA THR A 74 26.92 -16.89 -6.56
C THR A 74 25.48 -17.27 -6.81
N CYS A 75 25.24 -18.25 -7.67
CA CYS A 75 23.90 -18.80 -7.80
C CYS A 75 23.67 -19.77 -6.64
N GLN A 76 22.55 -19.68 -5.93
CA GLN A 76 22.12 -20.66 -4.91
C GLN A 76 20.73 -21.23 -5.25
N GLY A 77 20.52 -22.50 -4.91
CA GLY A 77 19.27 -23.24 -5.15
C GLY A 77 19.40 -24.64 -4.57
N SER A 78 18.27 -25.36 -4.45
CA SER A 78 18.28 -26.74 -3.95
C SER A 78 19.26 -27.62 -4.74
N ALA A 79 20.04 -28.43 -4.01
CA ALA A 79 21.20 -29.17 -4.52
C ALA A 79 20.82 -30.22 -5.58
N THR A 80 20.66 -29.79 -6.83
CA THR A 80 20.65 -30.68 -7.98
C THR A 80 22.08 -30.89 -8.47
N THR A 81 22.43 -32.11 -8.90
CA THR A 81 23.70 -32.44 -9.57
C THR A 81 23.81 -31.86 -10.99
N ALA A 82 22.80 -31.10 -11.44
CA ALA A 82 22.72 -30.53 -12.77
C ALA A 82 23.39 -29.15 -12.86
N ALA A 83 23.96 -28.84 -14.03
CA ALA A 83 24.75 -27.64 -14.25
C ALA A 83 23.89 -26.36 -14.25
N THR A 84 24.37 -25.34 -13.53
CA THR A 84 23.80 -23.99 -13.52
C THR A 84 23.92 -23.34 -14.90
N THR A 85 22.84 -22.75 -15.41
CA THR A 85 22.86 -21.98 -16.67
C THR A 85 22.82 -20.50 -16.37
N TRP A 86 23.76 -19.74 -16.94
CA TRP A 86 23.86 -18.31 -16.73
C TRP A 86 23.34 -17.52 -17.93
N TYR A 87 22.79 -16.35 -17.64
CA TYR A 87 22.29 -15.41 -18.63
C TYR A 87 22.88 -14.03 -18.34
N LYS A 88 23.35 -13.36 -19.40
CA LYS A 88 23.77 -11.97 -19.40
C LYS A 88 22.96 -11.22 -20.45
N ASP A 89 22.27 -10.16 -20.03
CA ASP A 89 21.43 -9.32 -20.90
C ASP A 89 20.40 -10.15 -21.69
N GLY A 90 19.84 -11.18 -21.03
CA GLY A 90 18.86 -12.11 -21.61
C GLY A 90 19.43 -13.20 -22.53
N GLN A 91 20.73 -13.18 -22.81
CA GLN A 91 21.40 -14.20 -23.62
C GLN A 91 22.13 -15.22 -22.75
N ARG A 92 22.11 -16.49 -23.17
CA ARG A 92 22.84 -17.56 -22.47
C ARG A 92 24.34 -17.24 -22.51
N TRP A 93 24.94 -17.18 -21.34
CA TRP A 93 26.34 -16.84 -21.13
C TRP A 93 27.07 -18.00 -20.45
N TRP A 94 28.33 -18.22 -20.80
CA TRP A 94 29.13 -19.35 -20.30
C TRP A 94 30.37 -18.87 -19.55
N GLN A 95 30.67 -19.53 -18.43
CA GLN A 95 31.89 -19.28 -17.67
C GLN A 95 32.56 -20.59 -17.20
N LYS A 96 33.81 -20.46 -16.76
CA LYS A 96 34.68 -21.58 -16.33
C LYS A 96 34.27 -22.21 -14.98
N GLU A 97 33.67 -21.42 -14.09
CA GLU A 97 33.21 -21.86 -12.76
C GLU A 97 31.67 -21.93 -12.72
N PRO A 98 31.06 -23.10 -12.42
CA PRO A 98 29.63 -23.32 -12.64
C PRO A 98 28.71 -22.51 -11.71
N ASP A 99 29.10 -22.29 -10.45
CA ASP A 99 28.19 -21.75 -9.42
C ASP A 99 28.55 -20.36 -8.90
N ARG A 100 29.80 -19.94 -9.09
CA ARG A 100 30.35 -18.68 -8.59
C ARG A 100 31.36 -18.13 -9.58
N PHE A 101 31.40 -16.81 -9.75
CA PHE A 101 32.47 -16.16 -10.52
C PHE A 101 32.63 -14.69 -10.11
N ALA A 102 33.81 -14.14 -10.40
CA ALA A 102 34.06 -12.70 -10.26
C ALA A 102 33.59 -11.97 -11.53
N VAL A 103 32.87 -10.88 -11.34
CA VAL A 103 32.27 -10.13 -12.45
C VAL A 103 33.32 -9.25 -13.10
N THR A 104 33.38 -9.26 -14.44
CA THR A 104 34.31 -8.44 -15.24
C THR A 104 33.61 -7.46 -16.18
N GLU A 105 32.29 -7.60 -16.37
CA GLU A 105 31.51 -6.77 -17.28
C GLU A 105 30.23 -6.27 -16.59
N SER A 106 29.82 -5.04 -16.88
CA SER A 106 28.49 -4.55 -16.50
C SER A 106 27.40 -5.23 -17.34
N GLY A 107 26.18 -5.17 -16.84
CA GLY A 107 25.01 -5.78 -17.48
C GLY A 107 24.04 -6.38 -16.48
N THR A 108 23.02 -7.05 -17.01
CA THR A 108 22.00 -7.74 -16.22
C THR A 108 22.28 -9.23 -16.19
N TYR A 109 22.49 -9.78 -14.99
CA TYR A 109 22.82 -11.18 -14.78
C TYR A 109 21.63 -11.94 -14.16
N GLN A 110 21.41 -13.16 -14.65
CA GLN A 110 20.45 -14.11 -14.11
C GLN A 110 21.07 -15.51 -14.14
N CYS A 111 20.66 -16.35 -13.20
CA CYS A 111 21.00 -17.78 -13.23
C CYS A 111 19.74 -18.62 -13.18
N ASP A 112 19.78 -19.76 -13.87
CA ASP A 112 18.74 -20.76 -13.89
C ASP A 112 19.31 -22.08 -13.36
N ARG A 113 18.56 -22.70 -12.45
CA ARG A 113 18.86 -24.04 -11.96
C ARG A 113 17.68 -24.98 -12.26
N PRO A 114 17.98 -26.18 -12.79
CA PRO A 114 16.94 -27.17 -13.07
C PRO A 114 16.11 -27.48 -11.82
N GLY A 115 14.79 -27.37 -11.93
CA GLY A 115 13.84 -27.65 -10.83
C GLY A 115 13.52 -26.48 -9.92
N THR A 116 14.32 -25.41 -9.91
CA THR A 116 14.10 -24.22 -9.06
C THR A 116 13.86 -22.93 -9.86
N GLY A 117 14.09 -22.97 -11.18
CA GLY A 117 13.72 -21.93 -12.14
C GLY A 117 14.75 -20.80 -12.29
N LEU A 118 14.34 -19.72 -12.97
CA LEU A 118 15.18 -18.55 -13.24
C LEU A 118 15.19 -17.58 -12.05
N SER A 119 16.36 -17.08 -11.69
CA SER A 119 16.52 -16.05 -10.65
C SER A 119 15.97 -14.68 -11.09
N PRO A 120 15.59 -13.80 -10.14
CA PRO A 120 15.39 -12.39 -10.44
C PRO A 120 16.63 -11.77 -11.10
N PRO A 121 16.46 -10.74 -11.96
CA PRO A 121 17.57 -10.06 -12.62
C PRO A 121 18.37 -9.21 -11.63
N MET A 122 19.69 -9.29 -11.74
CA MET A 122 20.63 -8.46 -10.98
C MET A 122 21.45 -7.60 -11.93
N CYS A 123 21.32 -6.28 -11.78
CA CYS A 123 22.06 -5.33 -12.61
C CYS A 123 23.37 -4.94 -11.95
N ILE A 124 24.47 -4.96 -12.70
CA ILE A 124 25.79 -4.51 -12.27
C ILE A 124 26.10 -3.22 -13.00
N SER A 125 26.23 -2.12 -12.25
CA SER A 125 26.44 -0.79 -12.79
C SER A 125 27.92 -0.53 -13.09
N ASN A 126 28.17 0.21 -14.17
CA ASN A 126 29.47 0.84 -14.44
C ASN A 126 29.30 2.36 -14.67
N ASP A 127 28.31 2.98 -14.01
CA ASP A 127 27.99 4.41 -14.15
C ASP A 127 29.03 5.31 -13.46
N GLN A 128 29.07 6.60 -13.79
CA GLN A 128 30.06 7.52 -13.21
C GLN A 128 29.76 7.90 -11.75
N LEU A 129 28.48 7.93 -11.38
CA LEU A 129 28.00 8.24 -10.03
C LEU A 129 26.86 7.29 -9.68
N VAL A 130 26.97 6.60 -8.54
CA VAL A 130 26.02 5.58 -8.11
C VAL A 130 25.56 5.85 -6.69
N LEU A 131 24.25 5.74 -6.46
CA LEU A 131 23.68 5.69 -5.13
C LEU A 131 23.54 4.22 -4.70
N GLN A 132 24.36 3.77 -3.77
CA GLN A 132 24.31 2.43 -3.20
C GLN A 132 23.44 2.40 -1.94
N VAL A 133 22.58 1.39 -1.89
CA VAL A 133 21.70 1.07 -0.77
C VAL A 133 22.05 -0.35 -0.30
N PRO A 134 21.96 -0.67 0.99
CA PRO A 134 22.19 -2.03 1.45
C PRO A 134 21.22 -3.02 0.78
N ALA A 135 21.72 -4.21 0.42
CA ALA A 135 20.94 -5.22 -0.31
C ALA A 135 20.02 -6.09 0.57
N TRP A 136 20.01 -5.88 1.89
CA TRP A 136 19.16 -6.59 2.83
C TRP A 136 17.79 -5.92 2.95
N ALA A 137 16.79 -6.68 3.42
CA ALA A 137 15.45 -6.15 3.67
C ALA A 137 15.52 -5.10 4.80
N LEU A 138 15.13 -3.86 4.48
CA LEU A 138 15.12 -2.76 5.43
C LEU A 138 13.78 -2.75 6.17
N LEU A 139 13.83 -2.69 7.50
CA LEU A 139 12.67 -2.70 8.39
C LEU A 139 12.45 -1.33 9.01
N GLU A 140 11.20 -1.04 9.38
CA GLU A 140 10.89 0.14 10.18
C GLU A 140 11.66 0.11 11.51
N GLY A 141 12.28 1.24 11.86
CA GLY A 141 13.18 1.36 13.03
C GLY A 141 14.66 1.12 12.74
N ASP A 142 15.02 0.55 11.58
CA ASP A 142 16.42 0.35 11.21
C ASP A 142 17.19 1.67 11.11
N ALA A 143 18.51 1.61 11.29
CA ALA A 143 19.41 2.71 10.97
C ALA A 143 20.15 2.37 9.67
N VAL A 144 19.83 3.09 8.59
CA VAL A 144 20.45 2.85 7.28
C VAL A 144 21.20 4.07 6.80
N THR A 145 22.29 3.83 6.09
CA THR A 145 23.07 4.86 5.40
C THR A 145 23.14 4.53 3.93
N LEU A 146 22.76 5.48 3.08
CA LEU A 146 22.90 5.38 1.63
C LEU A 146 24.21 6.05 1.23
N HIS A 147 24.96 5.45 0.30
CA HIS A 147 26.27 5.96 -0.13
C HIS A 147 26.20 6.46 -1.57
N CYS A 148 26.55 7.73 -1.78
CA CYS A 148 26.81 8.28 -3.10
C CYS A 148 28.28 8.07 -3.44
N ARG A 149 28.58 7.18 -4.38
CA ARG A 149 29.97 6.86 -4.76
C ARG A 149 30.26 7.27 -6.18
N GLY A 150 31.43 7.89 -6.36
CA GLY A 150 32.03 8.15 -7.66
C GLY A 150 32.70 6.90 -8.23
N TRP A 151 32.81 6.87 -9.54
CA TRP A 151 33.52 5.82 -10.27
C TRP A 151 34.94 5.61 -9.73
N ARG A 152 35.32 4.35 -9.44
CA ARG A 152 36.63 3.99 -8.86
C ARG A 152 37.00 4.77 -7.59
N ASP A 153 35.99 5.10 -6.78
CA ASP A 153 36.16 5.90 -5.56
C ASP A 153 36.75 7.29 -5.80
N SER A 154 36.49 7.84 -7.00
CA SER A 154 36.68 9.27 -7.27
C SER A 154 36.02 10.13 -6.19
N ALA A 155 36.70 11.19 -5.77
CA ALA A 155 36.16 12.14 -4.80
C ALA A 155 34.89 12.79 -5.37
N VAL A 156 33.85 12.89 -4.54
CA VAL A 156 32.59 13.54 -4.89
C VAL A 156 32.34 14.69 -3.92
N THR A 157 32.20 15.90 -4.45
CA THR A 157 32.00 17.13 -3.67
C THR A 157 30.64 17.77 -4.00
N GLY A 158 30.11 18.58 -3.08
CA GLY A 158 28.81 19.24 -3.27
C GLY A 158 27.64 18.26 -3.48
N VAL A 159 27.63 17.15 -2.74
CA VAL A 159 26.63 16.09 -2.88
C VAL A 159 25.24 16.60 -2.51
N GLN A 160 24.23 16.28 -3.32
CA GLN A 160 22.82 16.53 -3.10
C GLN A 160 22.03 15.24 -3.20
N PHE A 161 21.08 15.02 -2.30
CA PHE A 161 20.18 13.87 -2.35
C PHE A 161 18.78 14.27 -2.77
N TYR A 162 18.11 13.38 -3.49
CA TYR A 162 16.76 13.58 -3.99
C TYR A 162 15.88 12.41 -3.58
N HIS A 163 14.66 12.67 -3.12
CA HIS A 163 13.62 11.66 -2.86
C HIS A 163 12.36 12.02 -3.63
N GLU A 164 11.88 11.12 -4.49
CA GLU A 164 10.79 11.39 -5.45
C GLU A 164 11.03 12.68 -6.26
N GLU A 165 12.27 12.86 -6.73
CA GLU A 165 12.77 14.05 -7.44
C GLU A 165 12.78 15.36 -6.63
N LYS A 166 12.34 15.35 -5.36
CA LYS A 166 12.46 16.48 -4.44
C LYS A 166 13.86 16.53 -3.85
N ASP A 167 14.52 17.68 -3.95
CA ASP A 167 15.82 17.94 -3.33
C ASP A 167 15.70 17.94 -1.79
N LEU A 168 16.46 17.07 -1.14
CA LEU A 168 16.59 16.97 0.31
C LEU A 168 17.74 17.83 0.86
N GLY A 169 18.56 18.38 -0.03
CA GLY A 169 19.83 19.03 0.29
C GLY A 169 20.98 18.05 0.39
N GLY A 170 22.15 18.60 0.71
CA GLY A 170 23.40 17.88 0.88
C GLY A 170 23.85 17.83 2.34
N PRO A 171 24.53 16.76 2.79
CA PRO A 171 25.26 16.79 4.05
C PRO A 171 26.35 17.88 3.98
N LEU A 172 26.58 18.60 5.09
CA LEU A 172 27.58 19.67 5.18
C LEU A 172 28.99 19.19 4.81
N ASN A 173 29.31 17.93 5.13
CA ASN A 173 30.53 17.23 4.75
C ASN A 173 30.22 15.74 4.69
N GLY A 174 30.24 15.15 3.49
CA GLY A 174 30.07 13.72 3.32
C GLY A 174 29.44 13.36 1.98
N THR A 175 29.46 12.07 1.69
CA THR A 175 28.83 11.47 0.50
C THR A 175 27.69 10.53 0.89
N GLU A 176 27.21 10.64 2.12
CA GLU A 176 26.31 9.68 2.76
C GLU A 176 25.02 10.34 3.23
N LEU A 177 23.90 9.64 3.10
CA LEU A 177 22.60 10.03 3.63
C LEU A 177 22.18 9.02 4.70
N SER A 178 22.06 9.46 5.95
CA SER A 178 21.54 8.64 7.04
C SER A 178 20.02 8.77 7.16
N LEU A 179 19.32 7.64 7.12
CA LEU A 179 17.90 7.54 7.42
C LEU A 179 17.77 6.74 8.73
N SER A 180 17.60 7.46 9.82
CA SER A 180 17.57 6.89 11.17
C SER A 180 16.68 7.74 12.09
N PRO A 181 15.66 7.15 12.73
CA PRO A 181 15.12 5.80 12.51
C PRO A 181 14.41 5.69 11.15
N LEU A 182 14.51 4.54 10.49
CA LEU A 182 13.82 4.29 9.22
C LEU A 182 12.31 4.19 9.46
N GLN A 183 11.51 4.78 8.57
CA GLN A 183 10.05 4.83 8.64
C GLN A 183 9.48 4.36 7.31
N LEU A 184 8.24 3.87 7.30
CA LEU A 184 7.56 3.48 6.05
C LEU A 184 7.52 4.60 5.00
N LEU A 185 7.43 5.86 5.44
CA LEU A 185 7.43 7.03 4.55
C LEU A 185 8.79 7.32 3.89
N HIS A 186 9.89 6.76 4.41
CA HIS A 186 11.21 6.83 3.78
C HIS A 186 11.33 5.85 2.60
N GLY A 187 10.29 5.05 2.31
CA GLY A 187 10.22 4.29 1.07
C GLY A 187 10.11 5.18 -0.15
N GLY A 188 10.63 4.72 -1.29
CA GLY A 188 10.50 5.42 -2.58
C GLY A 188 11.81 5.52 -3.35
N ARG A 189 11.83 6.43 -4.31
CA ARG A 189 12.90 6.55 -5.30
C ARG A 189 13.90 7.64 -4.93
N TYR A 190 15.14 7.25 -4.71
CA TYR A 190 16.24 8.14 -4.34
C TYR A 190 17.24 8.34 -5.48
N ARG A 191 17.87 9.51 -5.52
CA ARG A 191 19.04 9.81 -6.36
C ARG A 191 20.07 10.59 -5.55
N CYS A 192 21.32 10.54 -5.98
CA CYS A 192 22.30 11.54 -5.58
C CYS A 192 22.86 12.28 -6.80
N GLY A 193 23.29 13.51 -6.59
CA GLY A 193 24.04 14.30 -7.56
C GLY A 193 25.24 14.93 -6.89
N GLY A 194 26.32 15.14 -7.61
CA GLY A 194 27.54 15.70 -7.05
C GLY A 194 28.55 16.04 -8.13
N TRP A 195 29.56 16.81 -7.75
CA TRP A 195 30.72 17.07 -8.58
C TRP A 195 31.71 15.92 -8.45
N VAL A 196 31.96 15.21 -9.55
CA VAL A 196 32.88 14.08 -9.59
C VAL A 196 34.27 14.58 -10.00
N GLU A 197 35.27 14.24 -9.20
CA GLU A 197 36.68 14.55 -9.46
C GLU A 197 37.40 13.31 -10.03
N SER A 198 37.88 13.41 -11.26
CA SER A 198 38.73 12.39 -11.87
C SER A 198 39.92 13.05 -12.56
N GLY A 199 41.07 13.02 -11.90
CA GLY A 199 42.28 13.68 -12.39
C GLY A 199 42.09 15.21 -12.46
N PRO A 200 42.34 15.87 -13.61
CA PRO A 200 42.14 17.31 -13.77
C PRO A 200 40.68 17.70 -14.09
N SER A 201 39.79 16.72 -14.26
CA SER A 201 38.42 16.94 -14.69
C SER A 201 37.46 16.99 -13.50
N LEU A 202 36.61 18.02 -13.47
CA LEU A 202 35.53 18.20 -12.53
C LEU A 202 34.22 18.41 -13.29
N TRP A 203 33.22 17.58 -13.06
CA TRP A 203 31.91 17.72 -13.69
C TRP A 203 30.79 17.33 -12.75
N TRP A 204 29.61 17.92 -12.98
CA TRP A 204 28.41 17.58 -12.26
C TRP A 204 27.75 16.35 -12.88
N GLU A 205 27.37 15.38 -12.05
CA GLU A 205 26.69 14.17 -12.48
C GLU A 205 25.49 13.85 -11.58
N LYS A 206 24.47 13.18 -12.13
CA LYS A 206 23.35 12.64 -11.35
C LYS A 206 23.27 11.13 -11.49
N SER A 207 23.11 10.44 -10.37
CA SER A 207 23.00 8.99 -10.34
C SER A 207 21.70 8.49 -10.98
N ALA A 208 21.73 7.23 -11.41
CA ALA A 208 20.50 6.50 -11.69
C ALA A 208 19.61 6.45 -10.43
N PRO A 209 18.27 6.42 -10.59
CA PRO A 209 17.36 6.30 -9.47
C PRO A 209 17.41 4.92 -8.84
N MET A 210 17.50 4.89 -7.51
CA MET A 210 17.49 3.68 -6.70
C MET A 210 16.25 3.64 -5.81
N THR A 211 15.55 2.51 -5.78
CA THR A 211 14.32 2.37 -4.97
C THR A 211 14.65 1.79 -3.61
N VAL A 212 14.28 2.49 -2.55
CA VAL A 212 14.37 2.03 -1.16
C VAL A 212 13.01 1.47 -0.76
N THR A 213 12.97 0.21 -0.37
CA THR A 213 11.76 -0.45 0.13
C THR A 213 11.89 -0.68 1.62
N VAL A 214 11.00 -0.08 2.41
CA VAL A 214 10.93 -0.27 3.86
C VAL A 214 9.76 -1.20 4.16
N HIS A 215 10.04 -2.27 4.87
CA HIS A 215 9.03 -3.20 5.33
C HIS A 215 8.62 -2.83 6.75
N GLY A 216 7.31 -2.81 7.02
CA GLY A 216 6.84 -2.73 8.39
C GLY A 216 7.25 -4.01 9.12
N GLU A 217 7.54 -3.91 10.41
CA GLU A 217 7.75 -5.09 11.24
C GLU A 217 6.52 -5.99 11.12
N SER A 218 6.69 -7.14 10.45
CA SER A 218 5.70 -8.20 10.52
C SER A 218 5.70 -8.72 11.96
N PRO A 219 4.54 -8.94 12.59
CA PRO A 219 4.51 -9.48 13.94
C PRO A 219 5.34 -10.77 14.02
N PRO A 220 6.03 -11.01 15.15
CA PRO A 220 7.03 -12.07 15.27
C PRO A 220 6.46 -13.44 14.86
N PRO A 221 7.22 -14.28 14.14
CA PRO A 221 6.76 -15.60 13.72
C PRO A 221 6.44 -16.46 14.95
N GLY A 222 5.15 -16.66 15.19
CA GLY A 222 4.62 -17.28 16.42
C GLY A 222 3.39 -16.54 16.96
N LEU A 223 3.28 -15.25 16.64
CA LEU A 223 2.00 -14.56 16.56
C LEU A 223 1.65 -14.50 15.08
N SER A 224 0.66 -15.31 14.67
CA SER A 224 0.01 -15.13 13.38
C SER A 224 -0.21 -13.63 13.16
N PRO A 225 -0.06 -13.06 11.94
CA PRO A 225 -0.69 -11.77 11.70
C PRO A 225 -2.10 -11.97 12.21
N ILE A 226 -2.54 -11.16 13.17
CA ILE A 226 -3.95 -11.13 13.45
C ILE A 226 -4.50 -10.62 12.12
N CYS A 227 -4.87 -11.54 11.21
CA CYS A 227 -6.06 -11.41 10.42
C CYS A 227 -7.08 -11.08 11.49
N VAL A 228 -7.24 -9.80 11.79
CA VAL A 228 -8.43 -9.35 12.51
C VAL A 228 -9.48 -9.86 11.55
N PRO A 229 -10.24 -10.91 11.93
CA PRO A 229 -11.21 -11.48 11.02
C PRO A 229 -12.04 -10.28 10.60
N ALA A 230 -11.99 -9.93 9.32
CA ALA A 230 -12.70 -8.75 8.85
C ALA A 230 -14.15 -9.04 9.17
N VAL A 231 -14.71 -8.34 10.16
CA VAL A 231 -16.00 -8.72 10.72
C VAL A 231 -17.05 -8.01 9.90
N PRO A 232 -18.02 -8.74 9.30
CA PRO A 232 -19.13 -8.11 8.62
C PRO A 232 -19.90 -7.23 9.61
N VAL A 233 -20.31 -6.05 9.16
CA VAL A 233 -21.12 -5.16 9.98
C VAL A 233 -22.42 -5.84 10.40
N ALA A 234 -22.70 -5.83 11.70
CA ALA A 234 -23.91 -6.39 12.28
C ALA A 234 -24.41 -5.52 13.45
N ASN A 235 -25.70 -5.63 13.73
CA ASN A 235 -26.37 -4.97 14.86
C ASN A 235 -26.16 -3.45 14.86
N ALA A 236 -26.64 -2.78 13.80
CA ALA A 236 -26.71 -1.33 13.81
C ALA A 236 -27.78 -0.86 14.81
N THR A 237 -27.55 0.25 15.49
CA THR A 237 -28.46 0.82 16.49
C THR A 237 -28.53 2.33 16.36
N ILE A 238 -29.70 2.90 16.64
CA ILE A 238 -29.89 4.36 16.70
C ILE A 238 -29.91 4.79 18.17
N SER A 239 -29.20 5.87 18.48
CA SER A 239 -29.16 6.52 19.79
C SER A 239 -29.47 8.02 19.66
N PRO A 240 -30.34 8.61 20.50
CA PRO A 240 -31.21 7.94 21.46
C PRO A 240 -32.18 6.97 20.76
N GLY A 241 -32.51 5.87 21.44
CA GLY A 241 -33.46 4.86 20.96
C GLY A 241 -34.90 5.37 21.01
N ALA A 242 -35.86 4.48 21.26
CA ALA A 242 -37.28 4.84 21.36
C ALA A 242 -37.49 6.11 22.20
N LEU A 243 -37.98 7.18 21.57
CA LEU A 243 -38.22 8.45 22.23
C LEU A 243 -39.50 8.31 23.06
N ALA A 244 -39.35 8.35 24.39
CA ALA A 244 -40.46 8.14 25.33
C ALA A 244 -41.55 9.23 25.27
N GLN A 245 -41.25 10.39 24.66
CA GLN A 245 -42.18 11.50 24.49
C GLN A 245 -42.11 12.07 23.06
N PRO A 246 -43.22 12.57 22.49
CA PRO A 246 -43.21 13.25 21.20
C PRO A 246 -42.30 14.50 21.23
N VAL A 247 -41.51 14.69 20.18
CA VAL A 247 -40.67 15.88 20.00
C VAL A 247 -41.56 17.05 19.61
N ARG A 248 -41.28 18.27 20.08
CA ARG A 248 -42.07 19.45 19.68
C ARG A 248 -41.48 20.07 18.42
N ALA A 249 -42.35 20.65 17.60
CA ALA A 249 -41.91 21.36 16.41
C ALA A 249 -40.97 22.52 16.81
N GLY A 250 -39.84 22.68 16.13
CA GLY A 250 -38.79 23.65 16.46
C GLY A 250 -37.77 23.18 17.49
N ASP A 251 -37.85 21.95 17.98
CA ASP A 251 -36.78 21.36 18.81
C ASP A 251 -35.71 20.72 17.90
N PRO A 252 -34.41 20.84 18.21
CA PRO A 252 -33.37 20.14 17.48
C PRO A 252 -33.34 18.66 17.86
N VAL A 253 -33.18 17.78 16.88
CA VAL A 253 -33.02 16.34 17.07
C VAL A 253 -31.73 15.87 16.42
N THR A 254 -30.91 15.19 17.21
CA THR A 254 -29.66 14.58 16.74
C THR A 254 -29.70 13.08 17.02
N LEU A 255 -29.69 12.28 15.95
CA LEU A 255 -29.69 10.81 16.03
C LEU A 255 -28.33 10.28 15.59
N ARG A 256 -27.75 9.38 16.37
CA ARG A 256 -26.47 8.73 16.07
C ARG A 256 -26.69 7.27 15.72
N CYS A 257 -26.06 6.85 14.62
CA CYS A 257 -25.99 5.46 14.24
C CYS A 257 -24.66 4.84 14.68
N SER A 258 -24.72 3.67 15.29
CA SER A 258 -23.56 2.89 15.72
C SER A 258 -23.73 1.43 15.33
N VAL A 259 -22.63 0.71 15.15
CA VAL A 259 -22.63 -0.75 15.02
C VAL A 259 -21.99 -1.37 16.25
N GLN A 260 -22.54 -2.49 16.72
CA GLN A 260 -21.91 -3.26 17.81
C GLN A 260 -20.68 -4.00 17.31
N VAL A 261 -20.71 -4.46 16.05
CA VAL A 261 -19.64 -5.25 15.44
C VAL A 261 -19.46 -4.82 13.98
N GLY A 262 -18.21 -4.63 13.56
CA GLY A 262 -17.85 -4.32 12.17
C GLY A 262 -16.44 -3.76 12.04
N SER A 263 -15.67 -4.25 11.08
CA SER A 263 -14.35 -3.71 10.75
C SER A 263 -14.46 -2.44 9.90
N ALA A 264 -13.60 -1.46 10.15
CA ALA A 264 -13.49 -0.23 9.36
C ALA A 264 -12.97 -0.50 7.93
N PRO A 265 -13.31 0.32 6.92
CA PRO A 265 -14.18 1.49 7.01
C PRO A 265 -15.68 1.11 7.01
N VAL A 266 -16.44 1.66 7.95
CA VAL A 266 -17.91 1.52 8.01
C VAL A 266 -18.55 2.80 7.50
N THR A 267 -19.48 2.68 6.57
CA THR A 267 -20.28 3.80 6.06
C THR A 267 -21.71 3.71 6.57
N PHE A 268 -22.36 4.86 6.77
CA PHE A 268 -23.71 4.94 7.33
C PHE A 268 -24.64 5.70 6.40
N THR A 269 -25.85 5.19 6.21
CA THR A 269 -26.93 5.80 5.41
C THR A 269 -28.21 5.84 6.23
N TRP A 270 -28.89 6.98 6.26
CA TRP A 270 -30.14 7.18 6.98
C TRP A 270 -31.33 7.08 6.04
N LEU A 271 -32.34 6.31 6.46
CA LEU A 271 -33.60 6.15 5.77
C LEU A 271 -34.72 6.79 6.60
N HIS A 272 -35.59 7.58 5.97
CA HIS A 272 -36.86 8.06 6.51
C HIS A 272 -37.98 7.48 5.66
N ASN A 273 -38.89 6.72 6.27
CA ASN A 273 -39.98 6.01 5.57
C ASN A 273 -39.45 5.18 4.37
N GLY A 274 -38.30 4.54 4.54
CA GLY A 274 -37.63 3.72 3.52
C GLY A 274 -36.84 4.47 2.45
N ARG A 275 -36.79 5.81 2.48
CA ARG A 275 -36.03 6.63 1.51
C ARG A 275 -34.79 7.24 2.14
N GLU A 276 -33.69 7.25 1.39
CA GLU A 276 -32.44 7.87 1.84
C GLU A 276 -32.60 9.37 2.04
N VAL A 277 -32.23 9.85 3.23
CA VAL A 277 -32.31 11.27 3.63
C VAL A 277 -30.98 11.88 4.03
N ALA A 278 -30.01 11.07 4.47
CA ALA A 278 -28.68 11.55 4.86
C ALA A 278 -27.63 10.43 4.84
N ARG A 279 -26.35 10.82 4.89
CA ARG A 279 -25.19 9.93 5.05
C ARG A 279 -24.31 10.39 6.19
N GLY A 280 -23.61 9.44 6.82
CA GLY A 280 -22.73 9.69 7.95
C GLY A 280 -23.29 9.17 9.28
N PRO A 281 -22.45 9.14 10.34
CA PRO A 281 -22.81 8.53 11.61
C PRO A 281 -23.87 9.32 12.40
N LEU A 282 -24.17 10.55 11.99
CA LEU A 282 -25.08 11.47 12.66
C LEU A 282 -26.14 11.98 11.68
N LEU A 283 -27.38 12.02 12.12
CA LEU A 283 -28.49 12.72 11.46
C LEU A 283 -28.90 13.90 12.35
N GLU A 284 -28.75 15.11 11.84
CA GLU A 284 -29.10 16.35 12.52
C GLU A 284 -30.33 16.97 11.87
N LEU A 285 -31.40 17.11 12.65
CA LEU A 285 -32.61 17.82 12.27
C LEU A 285 -32.69 19.10 13.12
N GLY A 286 -32.33 20.23 12.53
CA GLY A 286 -32.23 21.51 13.25
C GLY A 286 -33.58 22.09 13.67
N ASP A 287 -34.48 22.32 12.71
CA ASP A 287 -35.84 22.82 12.94
C ASP A 287 -36.86 21.72 12.59
N VAL A 288 -37.24 20.95 13.60
CA VAL A 288 -38.10 19.78 13.39
C VAL A 288 -39.55 20.22 13.16
N HIS A 289 -40.21 19.76 12.10
CA HIS A 289 -41.65 20.00 11.86
C HIS A 289 -42.44 18.69 11.74
N VAL A 290 -43.78 18.78 11.67
CA VAL A 290 -44.69 17.62 11.63
C VAL A 290 -44.33 16.62 10.53
N GLY A 291 -43.88 17.10 9.37
CA GLY A 291 -43.41 16.26 8.24
C GLY A 291 -42.16 15.41 8.50
N HIS A 292 -41.40 15.66 9.58
CA HIS A 292 -40.31 14.77 10.00
C HIS A 292 -40.84 13.56 10.80
N SER A 293 -42.14 13.51 11.12
CA SER A 293 -42.72 12.32 11.73
C SER A 293 -42.60 11.13 10.77
N GLY A 294 -42.33 9.95 11.31
CA GLY A 294 -42.18 8.73 10.51
C GLY A 294 -41.16 7.77 11.11
N THR A 295 -40.81 6.76 10.31
CA THR A 295 -39.89 5.70 10.72
C THR A 295 -38.49 5.98 10.19
N TYR A 296 -37.53 6.06 11.10
CA TYR A 296 -36.11 6.22 10.78
C TYR A 296 -35.37 4.90 10.93
N GLN A 297 -34.50 4.60 9.98
CA GLN A 297 -33.63 3.43 10.03
C GLN A 297 -32.23 3.82 9.56
N CYS A 298 -31.21 3.26 10.19
CA CYS A 298 -29.84 3.41 9.74
C CYS A 298 -29.35 2.13 9.07
N VAL A 299 -28.63 2.28 7.96
CA VAL A 299 -27.91 1.22 7.27
C VAL A 299 -26.41 1.46 7.45
N ALA A 300 -25.74 0.52 8.12
CA ALA A 300 -24.29 0.47 8.17
C ALA A 300 -23.76 -0.50 7.11
N THR A 301 -22.70 -0.14 6.38
CA THR A 301 -22.08 -1.03 5.39
C THR A 301 -20.57 -1.09 5.55
N ASN A 302 -19.98 -2.28 5.39
CA ASN A 302 -18.54 -2.44 5.19
C ASN A 302 -18.26 -3.36 4.00
N GLN A 303 -17.12 -3.13 3.36
CA GLN A 303 -16.64 -3.93 2.23
C GLN A 303 -15.47 -4.78 2.73
N LEU A 304 -15.54 -6.09 2.51
CA LEU A 304 -14.51 -7.04 2.95
C LEU A 304 -14.02 -7.88 1.77
N GLY A 305 -12.78 -8.37 1.87
CA GLY A 305 -12.09 -9.13 0.81
C GLY A 305 -11.12 -8.28 0.01
N GLN A 306 -10.05 -8.89 -0.51
CA GLN A 306 -8.94 -8.21 -1.20
C GLN A 306 -9.38 -7.45 -2.47
N ASP A 307 -10.53 -7.79 -3.04
CA ASP A 307 -11.08 -7.15 -4.25
C ASP A 307 -12.33 -6.28 -3.96
N GLY A 308 -12.72 -6.08 -2.68
CA GLY A 308 -13.86 -5.23 -2.29
C GLY A 308 -15.25 -5.72 -2.72
N HIS A 309 -15.35 -6.93 -3.30
CA HIS A 309 -16.59 -7.46 -3.87
C HIS A 309 -17.63 -7.96 -2.85
N CYS A 310 -17.28 -8.14 -1.58
CA CYS A 310 -18.23 -8.55 -0.54
C CYS A 310 -18.68 -7.33 0.28
N VAL A 311 -19.89 -6.83 -0.02
CA VAL A 311 -20.51 -5.72 0.72
C VAL A 311 -21.48 -6.27 1.76
N PHE A 312 -21.21 -6.03 3.03
CA PHE A 312 -22.09 -6.39 4.14
C PHE A 312 -22.92 -5.20 4.57
N ARG A 313 -24.17 -5.47 4.95
CA ARG A 313 -25.14 -4.43 5.32
C ARG A 313 -25.82 -4.82 6.63
N GLY A 314 -25.72 -3.96 7.64
CA GLY A 314 -26.45 -4.07 8.91
C GLY A 314 -27.52 -2.98 9.01
N LEU A 315 -28.77 -3.39 9.22
CA LEU A 315 -29.90 -2.47 9.42
C LEU A 315 -30.16 -2.30 10.92
N SER A 316 -30.49 -1.08 11.34
CA SER A 316 -31.00 -0.86 12.70
C SER A 316 -32.47 -1.27 12.82
N PRO A 317 -32.99 -1.48 14.04
CA PRO A 317 -34.43 -1.41 14.27
C PRO A 317 -34.99 -0.06 13.80
N GLU A 318 -36.26 -0.04 13.42
CA GLU A 318 -36.97 1.18 13.06
C GLU A 318 -37.24 2.03 14.31
N LEU A 319 -36.89 3.31 14.23
CA LEU A 319 -37.19 4.33 15.22
C LEU A 319 -38.37 5.17 14.75
N ALA A 320 -39.50 5.09 15.43
CA ALA A 320 -40.63 5.99 15.18
C ALA A 320 -40.39 7.36 15.84
N LEU A 321 -40.22 8.40 15.02
CA LEU A 321 -40.20 9.78 15.47
C LEU A 321 -41.60 10.37 15.33
N THR A 322 -42.15 10.90 16.42
CA THR A 322 -43.44 11.63 16.41
C THR A 322 -43.18 13.07 16.78
N VAL A 323 -43.57 13.99 15.91
CA VAL A 323 -43.43 15.44 16.12
C VAL A 323 -44.81 16.05 16.36
N THR A 324 -44.96 16.79 17.45
CA THR A 324 -46.19 17.52 17.80
C THR A 324 -46.01 19.01 17.59
N LEU A 325 -47.05 19.71 17.15
CA LEU A 325 -47.03 21.17 17.10
C LEU A 325 -46.86 21.75 18.51
N ARG A 326 -46.02 22.79 18.65
CA ARG A 326 -46.01 23.57 19.88
C ARG A 326 -47.39 24.20 20.04
N ALA A 327 -48.05 23.95 21.17
CA ALA A 327 -49.30 24.61 21.49
C ALA A 327 -49.04 26.12 21.61
N HIS A 328 -49.63 26.90 20.72
CA HIS A 328 -49.62 28.35 20.81
C HIS A 328 -50.66 28.74 21.88
N TRP A 329 -50.21 29.25 23.04
CA TRP A 329 -51.12 29.93 23.96
C TRP A 329 -51.42 31.32 23.40
N ASP A 330 -52.42 31.40 22.53
CA ASP A 330 -53.05 32.67 22.23
C ASP A 330 -53.72 33.23 23.48
N THR A 331 -53.48 34.53 23.66
CA THR A 331 -54.06 35.42 24.66
C THR A 331 -55.54 35.16 24.93
N GLY A 332 -55.86 34.87 26.19
CA GLY A 332 -57.23 34.87 26.71
C GLY A 332 -57.20 35.17 28.21
N GLY A 333 -57.40 36.45 28.57
CA GLY A 333 -57.56 36.83 29.97
C GLY A 333 -58.78 36.17 30.60
N VAL A 334 -58.81 36.13 31.94
CA VAL A 334 -59.91 36.66 32.78
C VAL A 334 -59.68 36.31 34.27
N ALA A 335 -59.89 37.35 35.08
CA ALA A 335 -60.32 37.41 36.48
C ALA A 335 -59.41 36.99 37.66
N ARG A 336 -59.01 38.05 38.38
CA ARG A 336 -58.87 38.20 39.84
C ARG A 336 -59.58 37.12 40.69
N GLY A 337 -58.83 36.57 41.66
CA GLY A 337 -59.36 35.90 42.85
C GLY A 337 -58.48 36.21 44.07
N TYR A 338 -59.06 36.85 45.08
CA TYR A 338 -58.42 37.37 46.28
C TYR A 338 -57.93 36.26 47.22
N TRP A 339 -56.74 36.44 47.80
CA TRP A 339 -56.21 35.61 48.89
C TRP A 339 -57.01 35.85 50.18
N ARG A 340 -57.59 34.79 50.76
CA ARG A 340 -58.08 34.79 52.15
C ARG A 340 -57.44 33.62 52.90
N VAL A 341 -56.57 33.96 53.85
CA VAL A 341 -55.90 33.06 54.77
C VAL A 341 -56.89 32.59 55.84
N GLN A 342 -57.03 31.29 56.07
CA GLN A 342 -57.62 30.74 57.29
C GLN A 342 -56.75 29.62 57.87
N LYS A 343 -56.45 29.77 59.17
CA LYS A 343 -55.60 28.93 60.02
C LYS A 343 -56.11 27.47 60.15
N PRO A 344 -55.20 26.50 60.38
CA PRO A 344 -55.57 25.12 60.67
C PRO A 344 -56.15 24.95 62.09
N ARG A 345 -57.16 24.08 62.20
CA ARG A 345 -57.80 23.64 63.45
C ARG A 345 -56.88 22.67 64.19
N HIS A 346 -56.73 22.87 65.50
CA HIS A 346 -56.23 21.87 66.45
C HIS A 346 -57.40 21.04 66.99
N GLY A 347 -57.15 19.76 67.28
CA GLY A 347 -57.77 19.07 68.40
C GLY A 347 -58.40 17.72 68.09
N SER A 348 -57.69 16.65 68.44
CA SER A 348 -58.15 15.65 69.41
C SER A 348 -56.94 15.13 70.15
#